data_AF-A0A7Y2CQ55-F1
#
_entry.id   AF-A0A7Y2CQ55-F1
#
_cell.length_a   1.000
_cell.length_b   1.000
_cell.length_c   1.000
_cell.angle_alpha   90.00
_cell.angle_beta   90.00
_cell.angle_gamma   90.00
#
_symmetry.space_group_name_H-M   'P 1'
#
loop_
_entity.id
_entity.type
_entity.pdbx_description
1 polymer ?
#
loop_
_entity_poly.entity_id
_entity_poly.type
_entity_poly.pdbx_seq_one_letter_code
_entity_poly.pdbx_strand_id
1 'polypeptide(L)'
;MRLFRIIGLAFAGYVAFTVSGCSDESATVGTQDERFVELDLGRRATDDLVGYYMGAYLAEDAKDPFDARLVVLDGGKYFVDVEALSSVDSVSAQRLLAASGDDRKVVWDAFAGFVSDTYRRARRIPESRAVLAEQEGFVAESTAWMNLDVIGVMTTQRRRVFVRQADVVEALRSYRSREDRVIYPAGTVFIADHLEGGEVTETTVMRKTDRGDWDFFGYDRDGYLVDSTLAMPDARHIPTQCVGCHFGRKLYEPERSFPATVADGPHGPRAIFTDARDASVVRYFNEHRHRSDRVLGLYATILVSRLRSEREAGTLDRELGDLLAALDL
;
A
#
# COMPACT_ATOMS: atom_id res chain seq x y z
N MET A 1 -57.01 -32.37 -31.79
CA MET A 1 -58.04 -32.39 -30.72
C MET A 1 -57.41 -32.92 -29.45
N ARG A 2 -57.70 -32.26 -28.31
CA ARG A 2 -57.32 -32.56 -26.92
C ARG A 2 -56.00 -31.94 -26.40
N LEU A 3 -56.20 -30.79 -25.76
CA LEU A 3 -55.43 -30.21 -24.66
C LEU A 3 -55.14 -31.24 -23.57
N PHE A 4 -53.96 -31.17 -22.95
CA PHE A 4 -53.79 -31.48 -21.54
C PHE A 4 -53.03 -30.33 -20.85
N ARG A 5 -53.74 -29.65 -19.95
CA ARG A 5 -53.19 -28.75 -18.93
C ARG A 5 -52.73 -29.61 -17.76
N ILE A 6 -51.49 -29.43 -17.30
CA ILE A 6 -51.07 -29.88 -15.98
C ILE A 6 -50.83 -28.63 -15.14
N ILE A 7 -51.64 -28.50 -14.10
CA ILE A 7 -51.55 -27.49 -13.04
C ILE A 7 -50.59 -28.08 -12.00
N GLY A 8 -49.40 -27.48 -11.87
CA GLY A 8 -48.49 -27.75 -10.76
C GLY A 8 -48.80 -26.82 -9.60
N LEU A 9 -49.28 -27.38 -8.49
CA LEU A 9 -49.46 -26.69 -7.21
C LEU A 9 -48.08 -26.24 -6.67
N ALA A 10 -47.97 -24.95 -6.34
CA ALA A 10 -46.88 -24.43 -5.52
C ALA A 10 -47.25 -24.59 -4.04
N PHE A 11 -46.50 -25.44 -3.33
CA PHE A 11 -46.53 -25.55 -1.86
C PHE A 11 -45.63 -24.44 -1.28
N ALA A 12 -46.24 -23.42 -0.68
CA ALA A 12 -45.54 -22.44 0.14
C ALA A 12 -45.38 -22.99 1.57
N GLY A 13 -44.26 -23.66 1.82
CA GLY A 13 -43.85 -24.04 3.17
C GLY A 13 -43.13 -22.88 3.86
N TYR A 14 -43.79 -22.24 4.82
CA TYR A 14 -43.19 -21.25 5.71
C TYR A 14 -42.35 -21.99 6.76
N VAL A 15 -41.02 -22.01 6.62
CA VAL A 15 -40.10 -22.46 7.67
C VAL A 15 -39.73 -21.23 8.49
N ALA A 16 -40.29 -21.13 9.69
CA ALA A 16 -39.88 -20.15 10.68
C ALA A 16 -38.53 -20.58 11.27
N PHE A 17 -37.44 -19.94 10.82
CA PHE A 17 -36.16 -20.01 11.53
C PHE A 17 -36.27 -19.14 12.77
N THR A 18 -36.33 -19.78 13.94
CA THR A 18 -36.02 -19.12 15.21
C THR A 18 -34.53 -18.84 15.23
N VAL A 19 -34.15 -17.61 14.89
CA VAL A 19 -32.80 -17.09 15.13
C VAL A 19 -32.64 -16.98 16.65
N SER A 20 -31.93 -17.94 17.23
CA SER A 20 -31.45 -17.84 18.60
C SER A 20 -30.41 -16.73 18.63
N GLY A 21 -30.80 -15.56 19.15
CA GLY A 21 -29.89 -14.45 19.35
C GLY A 21 -28.85 -14.82 20.40
N CYS A 22 -27.62 -15.07 19.96
CA CYS A 22 -26.46 -14.77 20.80
C CYS A 22 -26.45 -13.25 20.94
N SER A 23 -26.87 -12.75 22.10
CA SER A 23 -26.57 -11.37 22.49
C SER A 23 -25.06 -11.30 22.71
N ASP A 24 -24.34 -10.78 21.71
CA ASP A 24 -23.02 -10.22 21.97
C ASP A 24 -23.21 -9.13 23.01
N GLU A 25 -22.72 -9.37 24.22
CA GLU A 25 -22.42 -8.31 25.17
C GLU A 25 -21.28 -7.48 24.56
N SER A 26 -21.62 -6.62 23.59
CA SER A 26 -20.74 -5.53 23.20
C SER A 26 -20.66 -4.61 24.41
N ALA A 27 -19.63 -4.79 25.23
CA ALA A 27 -19.29 -3.87 26.29
C ALA A 27 -19.14 -2.49 25.65
N THR A 28 -20.13 -1.61 25.86
CA THR A 28 -20.00 -0.20 25.53
C THR A 28 -18.77 0.32 26.23
N VAL A 29 -17.85 0.89 25.47
CA VAL A 29 -16.66 1.53 26.01
C VAL A 29 -17.16 2.74 26.77
N GLY A 30 -17.16 2.65 28.10
CA GLY A 30 -17.51 3.79 28.93
C GLY A 30 -16.55 4.92 28.58
N THR A 31 -17.06 6.07 28.16
CA THR A 31 -16.27 7.25 27.77
C THR A 31 -15.39 7.82 28.90
N GLN A 32 -15.38 7.18 30.08
CA GLN A 32 -14.57 7.50 31.25
C GLN A 32 -13.54 6.42 31.62
N ASP A 33 -13.42 5.34 30.83
CA ASP A 33 -12.39 4.34 31.09
C ASP A 33 -11.00 4.86 30.68
N GLU A 34 -10.14 5.07 31.67
CA GLU A 34 -8.76 5.56 31.53
C GLU A 34 -7.86 4.62 30.70
N ARG A 35 -8.36 3.45 30.30
CA ARG A 35 -7.67 2.54 29.37
C ARG A 35 -7.78 2.98 27.91
N PHE A 36 -8.78 3.78 27.54
CA PHE A 36 -9.04 4.10 26.13
C PHE A 36 -8.61 5.51 25.75
N VAL A 37 -8.12 5.68 24.53
CA VAL A 37 -7.84 6.99 23.89
C VAL A 37 -8.69 7.11 22.64
N GLU A 38 -9.56 8.13 22.58
CA GLU A 38 -10.39 8.41 21.40
C GLU A 38 -9.51 8.96 20.25
N LEU A 39 -9.66 8.40 19.05
CA LEU A 39 -9.08 8.93 17.83
C LEU A 39 -10.13 9.76 17.08
N ASP A 40 -10.07 11.09 17.23
CA ASP A 40 -10.91 12.04 16.49
C ASP A 40 -10.12 12.70 15.37
N LEU A 41 -9.89 11.94 14.31
CA LEU A 41 -9.02 12.38 13.23
C LEU A 41 -9.65 13.48 12.34
N GLY A 42 -10.91 13.88 12.56
CA GLY A 42 -11.61 14.97 11.84
C GLY A 42 -11.72 14.83 10.31
N ARG A 43 -11.13 13.77 9.76
CA ARG A 43 -11.23 13.35 8.37
C ARG A 43 -12.34 12.31 8.29
N ARG A 44 -12.76 11.91 7.09
CA ARG A 44 -13.47 10.62 6.95
C ARG A 44 -12.45 9.53 7.32
N ALA A 45 -12.23 9.33 8.61
CA ALA A 45 -11.49 8.21 9.15
C ALA A 45 -12.27 6.99 8.70
N THR A 46 -11.71 6.30 7.73
CA THR A 46 -12.21 4.99 7.31
C THR A 46 -11.57 3.95 8.21
N ASP A 47 -12.27 2.84 8.42
CA ASP A 47 -11.70 1.66 9.09
C ASP A 47 -10.33 1.31 8.50
N ASP A 48 -10.16 1.46 7.18
CA ASP A 48 -8.89 1.25 6.47
C ASP A 48 -7.73 2.13 6.98
N LEU A 49 -7.96 3.42 7.26
CA LEU A 49 -6.88 4.33 7.66
C LEU A 49 -6.44 4.09 9.09
N VAL A 50 -7.42 3.88 9.99
CA VAL A 50 -7.14 3.52 11.39
C VAL A 50 -6.50 2.14 11.44
N GLY A 51 -7.05 1.18 10.70
CA GLY A 51 -6.53 -0.17 10.55
C GLY A 51 -5.09 -0.21 10.07
N TYR A 52 -4.74 0.62 9.08
CA TYR A 52 -3.39 0.78 8.56
C TYR A 52 -2.42 1.28 9.64
N TYR A 53 -2.68 2.45 10.24
CA TYR A 53 -1.72 3.05 11.17
C TYR A 53 -1.61 2.26 12.45
N MET A 54 -2.74 1.84 13.02
CA MET A 54 -2.72 1.07 14.27
C MET A 54 -2.20 -0.34 14.06
N GLY A 55 -2.32 -0.86 12.84
CA GLY A 55 -1.70 -2.12 12.44
C GLY A 55 -0.18 -2.16 12.53
N ALA A 56 0.47 -1.00 12.54
CA ALA A 56 1.90 -0.89 12.77
C ALA A 56 2.34 -1.33 14.16
N TYR A 57 1.44 -1.30 15.15
CA TYR A 57 1.73 -1.52 16.56
C TYR A 57 1.19 -2.85 17.10
N LEU A 58 0.91 -3.79 16.21
CA LEU A 58 0.50 -5.14 16.58
C LEU A 58 1.71 -6.05 16.82
N ALA A 59 1.47 -7.11 17.58
CA ALA A 59 2.38 -8.25 17.62
C ALA A 59 2.50 -8.90 16.23
N GLU A 60 3.62 -9.57 15.95
CA GLU A 60 3.97 -10.09 14.62
C GLU A 60 2.93 -11.07 14.04
N ASP A 61 2.15 -11.73 14.88
CA ASP A 61 1.12 -12.70 14.52
C ASP A 61 -0.27 -12.08 14.27
N ALA A 62 -0.51 -10.85 14.73
CA ALA A 62 -1.79 -10.17 14.62
C ALA A 62 -1.89 -9.35 13.32
N LYS A 63 -2.93 -9.64 12.52
CA LYS A 63 -3.11 -9.04 11.18
C LYS A 63 -4.07 -7.86 11.12
N ASP A 64 -4.92 -7.68 12.13
CA ASP A 64 -5.95 -6.66 12.16
C ASP A 64 -6.04 -6.05 13.58
N PRO A 65 -5.92 -4.71 13.75
CA PRO A 65 -5.97 -4.11 15.08
C PRO A 65 -7.35 -4.15 15.73
N PHE A 66 -8.41 -4.33 14.95
CA PHE A 66 -9.77 -4.50 15.47
C PHE A 66 -9.94 -5.90 16.07
N ASP A 67 -9.53 -6.95 15.35
CA ASP A 67 -9.57 -8.33 15.85
C ASP A 67 -8.64 -8.52 17.06
N ALA A 68 -7.49 -7.87 17.05
CA ALA A 68 -6.54 -7.88 18.18
C ALA A 68 -7.01 -7.04 19.38
N ARG A 69 -8.17 -6.36 19.28
CA ARG A 69 -8.72 -5.44 20.29
C ARG A 69 -7.78 -4.30 20.67
N LEU A 70 -6.82 -3.96 19.81
CA LEU A 70 -6.02 -2.75 19.94
C LEU A 70 -6.87 -1.52 19.62
N VAL A 71 -7.75 -1.64 18.64
CA VAL A 71 -8.73 -0.61 18.27
C VAL A 71 -10.14 -1.13 18.50
N VAL A 72 -10.96 -0.34 19.16
CA VAL A 72 -12.39 -0.62 19.38
C VAL A 72 -13.22 0.44 18.67
N LEU A 73 -14.23 0.00 17.91
CA LEU A 73 -15.24 0.86 17.30
C LEU A 73 -16.48 0.86 18.20
N ASP A 74 -16.80 1.99 18.82
CA ASP A 74 -18.00 2.15 19.65
C ASP A 74 -18.68 3.50 19.36
N GLY A 75 -20.01 3.50 19.22
CA GLY A 75 -20.78 4.71 18.91
C GLY A 75 -20.33 5.44 17.63
N GLY A 76 -19.70 4.75 16.68
CA GLY A 76 -19.13 5.35 15.46
C GLY A 76 -17.82 6.10 15.68
N LYS A 77 -17.16 5.88 16.82
CA LYS A 77 -15.86 6.44 17.18
C LYS A 77 -14.82 5.34 17.37
N TYR A 78 -13.56 5.67 17.08
CA TYR A 78 -12.44 4.75 17.27
C TYR A 78 -11.74 5.04 18.59
N PHE A 79 -11.43 3.98 19.32
CA PHE A 79 -10.69 4.04 20.58
C PHE A 79 -9.48 3.11 20.51
N VAL A 80 -8.31 3.60 20.91
CA VAL A 80 -7.13 2.76 21.11
C VAL A 80 -7.08 2.31 22.55
N ASP A 81 -6.93 1.00 22.73
CA ASP A 81 -6.67 0.38 24.03
C ASP A 81 -5.19 0.54 24.41
N VAL A 82 -4.89 1.43 25.35
CA VAL A 82 -3.50 1.74 25.72
C VAL A 82 -2.85 0.62 26.53
N GLU A 83 -3.63 -0.22 27.21
CA GLU A 83 -3.11 -1.38 27.94
C GLU A 83 -2.70 -2.46 26.95
N ALA A 84 -3.54 -2.73 25.94
CA ALA A 84 -3.19 -3.63 24.84
C ALA A 84 -1.96 -3.12 24.08
N LEU A 85 -1.92 -1.82 23.74
CA LEU A 85 -0.75 -1.21 23.10
C LEU A 85 0.51 -1.35 23.99
N SER A 86 0.39 -1.09 25.29
CA SER A 86 1.53 -1.15 26.22
C SER A 86 2.11 -2.56 26.36
N SER A 87 1.29 -3.59 26.20
CA SER A 87 1.72 -4.99 26.26
C SER A 87 2.66 -5.39 25.11
N VAL A 88 2.55 -4.71 23.96
CA VAL A 88 3.38 -4.95 22.77
C VAL A 88 4.47 -3.88 22.64
N ASP A 89 4.12 -2.64 22.93
CA ASP A 89 4.95 -1.47 22.73
C ASP A 89 4.65 -0.36 23.75
N SER A 90 5.25 -0.50 24.94
CA SER A 90 5.09 0.44 26.05
C SER A 90 5.51 1.88 25.72
N VAL A 91 6.49 2.05 24.81
CA VAL A 91 6.96 3.39 24.40
C VAL A 91 5.89 4.07 23.53
N SER A 92 5.28 3.34 22.60
CA SER A 92 4.17 3.90 21.80
C SER A 92 2.95 4.20 22.65
N ALA A 93 2.62 3.34 23.63
CA ALA A 93 1.54 3.61 24.57
C ALA A 93 1.76 4.92 25.35
N GLN A 94 2.97 5.13 25.89
CA GLN A 94 3.32 6.37 26.60
C GLN A 94 3.23 7.60 25.69
N ARG A 95 3.67 7.49 24.43
CA ARG A 95 3.60 8.59 23.46
C ARG A 95 2.16 8.91 23.07
N LEU A 96 1.32 7.91 22.89
CA LEU A 96 -0.10 8.10 22.60
C LEU A 96 -0.82 8.79 23.77
N LEU A 97 -0.54 8.36 25.01
CA LEU A 97 -1.04 9.00 26.22
C LEU A 97 -0.59 10.47 26.35
N ALA A 98 0.68 10.74 26.07
CA ALA A 98 1.19 12.11 26.06
C ALA A 98 0.52 12.97 24.97
N ALA A 99 0.24 12.39 23.80
CA ALA A 99 -0.44 13.06 22.69
C ALA A 99 -1.94 13.28 22.96
N SER A 100 -2.58 12.45 23.81
CA SER A 100 -4.01 12.52 24.11
C SER A 100 -4.38 13.55 25.17
N GLY A 101 -3.40 14.10 25.90
CA GLY A 101 -3.66 15.03 27.00
C GLY A 101 -4.62 14.49 28.07
N ASP A 102 -5.22 15.40 28.84
CA ASP A 102 -6.12 15.07 29.95
C ASP A 102 -7.51 14.59 29.48
N ASP A 103 -7.95 14.98 28.28
CA ASP A 103 -9.25 14.62 27.73
C ASP A 103 -9.25 13.28 26.97
N ARG A 104 -8.11 12.57 26.96
CA ARG A 104 -7.94 11.24 26.38
C ARG A 104 -8.35 11.19 24.91
N LYS A 105 -8.10 12.28 24.18
CA LYS A 105 -8.53 12.45 22.81
C LYS A 105 -7.37 12.90 21.93
N VAL A 106 -7.18 12.23 20.79
CA VAL A 106 -6.13 12.54 19.83
C VAL A 106 -6.75 13.01 18.52
N VAL A 107 -6.49 14.26 18.17
CA VAL A 107 -6.84 14.83 16.86
C VAL A 107 -5.76 14.56 15.82
N TRP A 108 -6.07 14.82 14.54
CA TRP A 108 -5.15 14.49 13.42
C TRP A 108 -3.71 14.98 13.60
N ASP A 109 -3.49 16.23 14.00
CA ASP A 109 -2.13 16.77 14.12
C ASP A 109 -1.33 16.08 15.23
N ALA A 110 -1.97 15.83 16.38
CA ALA A 110 -1.38 15.07 17.48
C ALA A 110 -1.13 13.60 17.08
N PHE A 111 -2.06 13.00 16.34
CA PHE A 111 -1.91 11.64 15.81
C PHE A 111 -0.76 11.55 14.81
N ALA A 112 -0.64 12.52 13.91
CA ALA A 112 0.44 12.57 12.92
C ALA A 112 1.81 12.73 13.59
N GLY A 113 1.89 13.53 14.67
CA GLY A 113 3.08 13.62 15.52
C GLY A 113 3.42 12.27 16.18
N PHE A 114 2.43 11.65 16.83
CA PHE A 114 2.58 10.31 17.43
C PHE A 114 3.10 9.28 16.43
N VAL A 115 2.49 9.19 15.24
CA VAL A 115 2.92 8.26 14.18
C VAL A 115 4.34 8.59 13.72
N SER A 116 4.68 9.85 13.48
CA SER A 116 6.03 10.24 13.06
C SER A 116 7.10 9.81 14.06
N ASP A 117 6.82 9.95 15.36
CA ASP A 117 7.75 9.63 16.44
C ASP A 117 7.94 8.13 16.68
N THR A 118 6.94 7.31 16.38
CA THR A 118 6.90 5.92 16.87
C THR A 118 6.87 4.88 15.75
N TYR A 119 6.37 5.22 14.57
CA TYR A 119 6.13 4.29 13.48
C TYR A 119 7.38 3.54 13.03
N ARG A 120 8.51 4.22 12.90
CA ARG A 120 9.76 3.59 12.45
C ARG A 120 10.23 2.47 13.36
N ARG A 121 10.15 2.73 14.66
CA ARG A 121 10.54 1.76 15.68
C ARG A 121 9.56 0.59 15.70
N ALA A 122 8.26 0.88 15.66
CA ALA A 122 7.22 -0.14 15.62
C ALA A 122 7.37 -1.06 14.39
N ARG A 123 7.71 -0.49 13.23
CA ARG A 123 7.93 -1.24 11.98
C ARG A 123 9.35 -1.77 11.79
N ARG A 124 10.27 -1.53 12.73
CA ARG A 124 11.69 -1.90 12.66
C ARG A 124 12.34 -1.47 11.33
N ILE A 125 12.08 -0.23 10.92
CA ILE A 125 12.62 0.33 9.67
C ILE A 125 14.15 0.40 9.75
N PRO A 126 14.89 -0.04 8.72
CA PRO A 126 16.35 0.00 8.74
C PRO A 126 16.87 1.43 8.91
N GLU A 127 17.81 1.64 9.84
CA GLU A 127 18.33 2.96 10.19
C GLU A 127 19.14 3.62 9.05
N SER A 128 19.62 2.82 8.09
CA SER A 128 20.34 3.32 6.92
C SER A 128 20.00 2.57 5.64
N ARG A 129 20.24 3.24 4.50
CA ARG A 129 20.10 2.66 3.16
C ARG A 129 21.03 1.46 2.97
N ALA A 130 22.22 1.47 3.58
CA ALA A 130 23.16 0.35 3.52
C ALA A 130 22.59 -0.91 4.20
N VAL A 131 21.99 -0.76 5.40
CA VAL A 131 21.34 -1.87 6.11
C VAL A 131 20.12 -2.38 5.33
N LEU A 132 19.32 -1.49 4.76
CA LEU A 132 18.25 -1.89 3.85
C LEU A 132 18.78 -2.72 2.68
N ALA A 133 19.85 -2.24 2.02
CA ALA A 133 20.38 -2.91 0.85
C ALA A 133 20.93 -4.30 1.16
N GLU A 134 21.60 -4.47 2.30
CA GLU A 134 22.05 -5.76 2.81
C GLU A 134 20.87 -6.70 3.09
N GLN A 135 19.86 -6.23 3.81
CA GLN A 135 18.66 -7.02 4.15
C GLN A 135 17.90 -7.50 2.91
N GLU A 136 17.80 -6.66 1.89
CA GLU A 136 17.00 -6.93 0.69
C GLU A 136 17.80 -7.59 -0.44
N GLY A 137 19.13 -7.71 -0.30
CA GLY A 137 20.02 -8.10 -1.39
C GLY A 137 19.97 -7.10 -2.57
N PHE A 138 19.81 -5.81 -2.27
CA PHE A 138 19.68 -4.76 -3.27
C PHE A 138 21.04 -4.39 -3.87
N VAL A 139 21.15 -4.58 -5.18
CA VAL A 139 22.32 -4.16 -5.99
C VAL A 139 21.77 -3.46 -7.22
N ALA A 140 21.99 -2.14 -7.32
CA ALA A 140 21.38 -1.30 -8.37
C ALA A 140 21.71 -1.76 -9.80
N GLU A 141 22.92 -2.29 -10.01
CA GLU A 141 23.39 -2.78 -11.31
C GLU A 141 22.99 -4.24 -11.61
N SER A 142 22.31 -4.90 -10.66
CA SER A 142 21.89 -6.29 -10.84
C SER A 142 20.66 -6.36 -11.74
N THR A 143 20.68 -7.31 -12.68
CA THR A 143 19.53 -7.63 -13.53
C THR A 143 18.37 -8.28 -12.75
N ALA A 144 18.59 -8.72 -11.51
CA ALA A 144 17.53 -9.20 -10.63
C ALA A 144 16.53 -8.08 -10.24
N TRP A 145 16.96 -6.82 -10.35
CA TRP A 145 16.15 -5.65 -10.05
C TRP A 145 15.74 -4.96 -11.35
N MET A 146 14.45 -5.03 -11.66
CA MET A 146 13.88 -4.16 -12.68
C MET A 146 14.01 -2.72 -12.21
N ASN A 147 14.42 -1.84 -13.10
CA ASN A 147 14.44 -0.41 -12.83
C ASN A 147 13.70 0.39 -13.90
N LEU A 148 13.17 1.53 -13.47
CA LEU A 148 12.42 2.46 -14.29
C LEU A 148 12.72 3.89 -13.85
N ASP A 149 13.14 4.70 -14.81
CA ASP A 149 13.30 6.12 -14.56
C ASP A 149 11.95 6.85 -14.76
N VAL A 150 11.59 7.74 -13.82
CA VAL A 150 10.32 8.48 -13.80
C VAL A 150 10.53 9.91 -13.30
N ILE A 151 9.91 10.90 -13.95
CA ILE A 151 9.74 12.27 -13.42
C ILE A 151 8.24 12.53 -13.28
N GLY A 152 7.78 12.96 -12.10
CA GLY A 152 6.36 13.02 -11.74
C GLY A 152 5.86 14.42 -11.40
N VAL A 153 4.54 14.58 -11.24
CA VAL A 153 3.99 15.83 -10.68
C VAL A 153 4.32 15.99 -9.19
N MET A 154 4.52 14.88 -8.48
CA MET A 154 4.88 14.90 -7.07
C MET A 154 6.36 15.22 -6.83
N THR A 155 7.21 15.03 -7.85
CA THR A 155 8.59 15.51 -7.79
C THR A 155 9.16 15.88 -9.14
N THR A 156 9.84 17.02 -9.21
CA THR A 156 10.54 17.48 -10.41
C THR A 156 11.86 16.76 -10.64
N GLN A 157 12.35 16.01 -9.63
CA GLN A 157 13.57 15.24 -9.73
C GLN A 157 13.32 13.93 -10.50
N ARG A 158 14.32 13.49 -11.27
CA ARG A 158 14.29 12.17 -11.88
C ARG A 158 14.43 11.13 -10.79
N ARG A 159 13.52 10.19 -10.73
CA ARG A 159 13.59 9.03 -9.85
C ARG A 159 13.97 7.80 -10.63
N ARG A 160 14.91 7.02 -10.13
CA ARG A 160 15.11 5.64 -10.57
C ARG A 160 14.44 4.72 -9.57
N VAL A 161 13.37 4.05 -9.99
CA VAL A 161 12.61 3.13 -9.15
C VAL A 161 13.00 1.71 -9.45
N PHE A 162 13.35 0.95 -8.41
CA PHE A 162 13.77 -0.44 -8.45
C PHE A 162 12.73 -1.34 -7.80
N VAL A 163 12.51 -2.52 -8.38
CA VAL A 163 11.72 -3.61 -7.81
C VAL A 163 12.33 -4.94 -8.25
N ARG A 164 12.32 -5.97 -7.39
CA ARG A 164 12.79 -7.30 -7.78
C ARG A 164 11.91 -7.85 -8.90
N GLN A 165 12.53 -8.31 -9.98
CA GLN A 165 11.80 -8.93 -11.09
C GLN A 165 10.98 -10.13 -10.62
N ALA A 166 11.52 -10.92 -9.69
CA ALA A 166 10.83 -12.06 -9.09
C ALA A 166 9.49 -11.68 -8.43
N ASP A 167 9.44 -10.53 -7.75
CA ASP A 167 8.22 -10.05 -7.08
C ASP A 167 7.14 -9.65 -8.12
N VAL A 168 7.56 -9.05 -9.25
CA VAL A 168 6.66 -8.71 -10.37
C VAL A 168 6.16 -10.00 -11.06
N VAL A 169 7.04 -10.97 -11.27
CA VAL A 169 6.69 -12.28 -11.85
C VAL A 169 5.69 -13.01 -10.96
N GLU A 170 5.89 -13.03 -9.65
CA GLU A 170 4.97 -13.68 -8.71
C GLU A 170 3.60 -13.00 -8.68
N ALA A 171 3.58 -11.66 -8.72
CA ALA A 171 2.33 -10.91 -8.84
C ALA A 171 1.57 -11.28 -10.13
N LEU A 172 2.28 -11.45 -11.25
CA LEU A 172 1.69 -11.87 -12.52
C LEU A 172 1.19 -13.33 -12.48
N ARG A 173 1.92 -14.25 -11.84
CA ARG A 173 1.49 -15.65 -11.69
C ARG A 173 0.14 -15.78 -10.98
N SER A 174 -0.09 -14.93 -9.98
CA SER A 174 -1.34 -14.94 -9.22
C SER A 174 -2.46 -14.09 -9.84
N TYR A 175 -2.18 -13.31 -10.89
CA TYR A 175 -3.08 -12.31 -11.48
C TYR A 175 -4.51 -12.82 -11.72
N ARG A 176 -4.67 -13.93 -12.45
CA ARG A 176 -5.98 -14.52 -12.76
C ARG A 176 -6.73 -14.99 -11.51
N SER A 177 -6.00 -15.62 -10.59
CA SER A 177 -6.57 -16.09 -9.31
C SER A 177 -6.98 -14.95 -8.36
N ARG A 178 -6.50 -13.72 -8.63
CA ARG A 178 -6.78 -12.51 -7.83
C ARG A 178 -7.82 -11.59 -8.46
N GLU A 179 -8.67 -12.14 -9.33
CA GLU A 179 -9.73 -11.40 -10.04
C GLU A 179 -9.15 -10.35 -11.00
N ASP A 180 -8.13 -10.75 -11.77
CA ASP A 180 -7.45 -9.89 -12.74
C ASP A 180 -6.80 -8.66 -12.08
N ARG A 181 -6.16 -8.89 -10.93
CA ARG A 181 -5.45 -7.86 -10.14
C ARG A 181 -3.99 -8.19 -9.89
N VAL A 182 -3.11 -7.19 -10.03
CA VAL A 182 -1.69 -7.29 -9.71
C VAL A 182 -1.51 -7.05 -8.21
N ILE A 183 -1.41 -8.14 -7.47
CA ILE A 183 -1.14 -8.11 -6.03
C ILE A 183 0.26 -8.63 -5.78
N TYR A 184 1.14 -7.73 -5.36
CA TYR A 184 2.52 -8.06 -5.00
C TYR A 184 2.58 -8.92 -3.73
N PRO A 185 3.50 -9.90 -3.66
CA PRO A 185 3.68 -10.69 -2.46
C PRO A 185 4.14 -9.83 -1.28
N ALA A 186 3.83 -10.27 -0.07
CA ALA A 186 4.37 -9.66 1.14
C ALA A 186 5.91 -9.66 1.11
N GLY A 187 6.53 -8.63 1.67
CA GLY A 187 7.97 -8.40 1.58
C GLY A 187 8.45 -7.76 0.28
N THR A 188 7.59 -7.57 -0.73
CA THR A 188 7.97 -6.78 -1.93
C THR A 188 8.47 -5.40 -1.54
N VAL A 189 9.60 -4.96 -2.09
CA VAL A 189 10.15 -3.62 -1.86
C VAL A 189 10.29 -2.86 -3.17
N PHE A 190 9.82 -1.61 -3.17
CA PHE A 190 10.21 -0.62 -4.18
C PHE A 190 11.16 0.38 -3.56
N ILE A 191 12.30 0.59 -4.20
CA ILE A 191 13.33 1.55 -3.81
C ILE A 191 13.37 2.62 -4.89
N ALA A 192 13.14 3.89 -4.55
CA ALA A 192 13.12 5.00 -5.49
C ALA A 192 14.20 6.02 -5.13
N ASP A 193 15.30 5.98 -5.87
CA ASP A 193 16.40 6.94 -5.75
C ASP A 193 16.06 8.20 -6.54
N HIS A 194 15.98 9.34 -5.86
CA HIS A 194 15.92 10.67 -6.47
C HIS A 194 17.33 11.07 -6.94
N LEU A 195 17.43 11.55 -8.18
CA LEU A 195 18.68 11.84 -8.85
C LEU A 195 18.79 13.33 -9.18
N GLU A 196 19.92 13.92 -8.84
CA GLU A 196 20.33 15.27 -9.23
C GLU A 196 21.77 15.24 -9.73
N GLY A 197 22.01 15.67 -10.98
CA GLY A 197 23.34 15.58 -11.58
C GLY A 197 23.90 14.15 -11.74
N GLY A 198 23.03 13.13 -11.66
CA GLY A 198 23.43 11.71 -11.69
C GLY A 198 23.69 11.10 -10.31
N GLU A 199 23.76 11.92 -9.27
CA GLU A 199 23.96 11.50 -7.88
C GLU A 199 22.63 11.26 -7.17
N VAL A 200 22.61 10.32 -6.22
CA VAL A 200 21.44 10.06 -5.37
C VAL A 200 21.36 11.15 -4.31
N THR A 201 20.25 11.90 -4.28
CA THR A 201 19.99 12.95 -3.29
C THR A 201 19.09 12.50 -2.15
N GLU A 202 18.28 11.48 -2.41
CA GLU A 202 17.33 10.90 -1.47
C GLU A 202 16.89 9.53 -1.99
N THR A 203 16.63 8.59 -1.10
CA THR A 203 15.99 7.31 -1.43
C THR A 203 14.67 7.22 -0.71
N THR A 204 13.57 7.00 -1.42
CA THR A 204 12.26 6.68 -0.82
C THR A 204 11.94 5.21 -1.02
N VAL A 205 11.30 4.60 -0.03
CA VAL A 205 11.03 3.16 -0.02
C VAL A 205 9.60 2.91 0.34
N MET A 206 9.01 1.94 -0.36
CA MET A 206 7.76 1.31 0.05
C MET A 206 7.93 -0.20 0.15
N ARG A 207 7.52 -0.79 1.27
CA ARG A 207 7.66 -2.22 1.56
C ARG A 207 6.30 -2.85 1.85
N LYS A 208 5.96 -3.94 1.16
CA LYS A 208 4.71 -4.67 1.36
C LYS A 208 4.74 -5.43 2.67
N THR A 209 3.72 -5.27 3.50
CA THR A 209 3.60 -5.96 4.78
C THR A 209 2.88 -7.29 4.62
N ASP A 210 3.01 -8.19 5.60
CA ASP A 210 2.28 -9.48 5.64
C ASP A 210 0.75 -9.33 5.73
N ARG A 211 0.30 -8.12 6.10
CA ARG A 211 -1.13 -7.73 6.14
C ARG A 211 -1.67 -7.29 4.78
N GLY A 212 -0.80 -7.09 3.80
CA GLY A 212 -1.19 -6.52 2.52
C GLY A 212 -1.22 -4.99 2.51
N ASP A 213 -0.62 -4.33 3.52
CA ASP A 213 -0.40 -2.89 3.55
C ASP A 213 0.97 -2.53 2.95
N TRP A 214 1.29 -1.23 2.88
CA TRP A 214 2.60 -0.73 2.47
C TRP A 214 3.22 0.15 3.54
N ASP A 215 4.41 -0.19 4.00
CA ASP A 215 5.20 0.71 4.82
C ASP A 215 5.92 1.74 3.96
N PHE A 216 6.06 2.97 4.47
CA PHE A 216 6.77 4.06 3.79
C PHE A 216 7.89 4.61 4.67
N PHE A 217 9.08 4.77 4.10
CA PHE A 217 10.25 5.37 4.76
C PHE A 217 11.19 5.98 3.72
N GLY A 218 12.14 6.81 4.15
CA GLY A 218 13.08 7.47 3.25
C GLY A 218 14.42 7.74 3.91
N TYR A 219 15.44 7.89 3.07
CA TYR A 219 16.83 8.16 3.45
C TYR A 219 17.32 9.41 2.74
N ASP A 220 18.11 10.23 3.45
CA ASP A 220 18.79 11.38 2.84
C ASP A 220 19.96 10.95 1.94
N ARG A 221 20.67 11.96 1.42
CA ARG A 221 21.88 11.80 0.60
C ARG A 221 22.98 10.98 1.29
N ASP A 222 23.10 11.10 2.61
CA ASP A 222 24.11 10.40 3.40
C ASP A 222 23.66 8.96 3.75
N GLY A 223 22.43 8.60 3.39
CA GLY A 223 21.85 7.29 3.56
C GLY A 223 21.23 7.08 4.94
N TYR A 224 20.98 8.14 5.72
CA TYR A 224 20.34 8.07 7.03
C TYR A 224 18.84 8.30 6.92
N LEU A 225 18.11 7.64 7.81
CA LEU A 225 16.65 7.67 7.85
C LEU A 225 16.11 9.08 8.16
N VAL A 226 15.12 9.56 7.38
CA VAL A 226 14.56 10.92 7.51
C VAL A 226 13.04 10.96 7.63
N ASP A 227 12.52 11.93 8.40
CA ASP A 227 11.08 12.17 8.69
C ASP A 227 10.31 12.78 7.54
N SER A 228 11.01 13.25 6.52
CA SER A 228 10.37 13.88 5.39
C SER A 228 11.18 13.69 4.13
N THR A 229 10.49 13.61 3.00
CA THR A 229 11.14 13.72 1.70
C THR A 229 11.61 15.16 1.50
N LEU A 230 12.77 15.35 0.89
CA LEU A 230 13.34 16.62 0.48
C LEU A 230 13.15 16.89 -1.03
N ALA A 231 12.59 15.92 -1.75
CA ALA A 231 12.31 16.04 -3.17
C ALA A 231 11.40 17.24 -3.46
N MET A 232 11.88 18.16 -4.31
CA MET A 232 11.10 19.27 -4.86
C MET A 232 9.83 18.75 -5.55
N PRO A 233 8.68 19.45 -5.51
CA PRO A 233 8.52 20.85 -5.09
C PRO A 233 8.26 21.07 -3.59
N ASP A 234 7.71 20.09 -2.89
CA ASP A 234 7.32 20.22 -1.49
C ASP A 234 7.87 19.04 -0.68
N ALA A 235 8.45 19.34 0.48
CA ALA A 235 8.77 18.30 1.44
C ALA A 235 7.50 17.56 1.90
N ARG A 236 7.59 16.24 2.08
CA ARG A 236 6.46 15.41 2.52
C ARG A 236 6.79 14.62 3.77
N HIS A 237 5.94 14.70 4.80
CA HIS A 237 6.13 13.92 6.02
C HIS A 237 5.87 12.43 5.80
N ILE A 238 6.79 11.60 6.28
CA ILE A 238 6.75 10.14 6.17
C ILE A 238 6.41 9.56 7.56
N PRO A 239 5.46 8.60 7.69
CA PRO A 239 4.68 7.99 6.61
C PRO A 239 3.39 8.76 6.27
N THR A 240 2.98 9.74 7.08
CA THR A 240 1.58 10.21 7.10
C THR A 240 1.09 10.78 5.77
N GLN A 241 1.90 11.58 5.07
CA GLN A 241 1.52 12.13 3.77
C GLN A 241 1.71 11.14 2.63
N CYS A 242 2.70 10.24 2.72
CA CYS A 242 2.89 9.15 1.76
C CYS A 242 1.67 8.22 1.75
N VAL A 243 1.23 7.78 2.93
CA VAL A 243 0.02 6.97 3.13
C VAL A 243 -1.20 7.68 2.57
N GLY A 244 -1.42 8.95 2.93
CA GLY A 244 -2.54 9.73 2.40
C GLY A 244 -2.53 9.84 0.87
N CYS A 245 -1.36 9.97 0.25
CA CYS A 245 -1.23 9.97 -1.20
C CYS A 245 -1.51 8.59 -1.80
N HIS A 246 -1.05 7.50 -1.20
CA HIS A 246 -1.20 6.14 -1.74
C HIS A 246 -2.60 5.55 -1.51
N PHE A 247 -3.22 5.77 -0.36
CA PHE A 247 -4.62 5.41 -0.08
C PHE A 247 -5.64 6.26 -0.85
N GLY A 248 -5.27 7.48 -1.25
CA GLY A 248 -6.16 8.39 -1.97
C GLY A 248 -6.54 7.89 -3.37
N ARG A 249 -7.72 8.29 -3.86
CA ARG A 249 -8.19 7.93 -5.22
C ARG A 249 -7.54 8.72 -6.36
N LYS A 250 -6.78 9.77 -6.04
CA LYS A 250 -6.20 10.69 -7.01
C LYS A 250 -5.04 10.04 -7.76
N LEU A 251 -5.10 10.17 -9.08
CA LEU A 251 -4.00 9.85 -9.98
C LEU A 251 -3.08 11.02 -10.17
N TYR A 252 -1.81 10.71 -10.34
CA TYR A 252 -0.76 11.66 -10.63
C TYR A 252 -0.11 11.31 -11.97
N GLU A 253 0.32 12.34 -12.68
CA GLU A 253 1.10 12.19 -13.90
C GLU A 253 2.56 11.88 -13.54
N PRO A 254 3.28 11.09 -14.34
CA PRO A 254 2.92 10.58 -15.66
C PRO A 254 2.18 9.23 -15.65
N GLU A 255 2.06 8.56 -14.50
CA GLU A 255 1.46 7.22 -14.40
C GLU A 255 0.00 7.20 -14.86
N ARG A 256 -0.73 8.31 -14.64
CA ARG A 256 -2.09 8.51 -15.15
C ARG A 256 -2.21 8.38 -16.66
N SER A 257 -1.24 8.91 -17.39
CA SER A 257 -1.27 8.97 -18.86
C SER A 257 -0.62 7.76 -19.52
N PHE A 258 0.06 6.90 -18.77
CA PHE A 258 0.71 5.71 -19.34
C PHE A 258 -0.32 4.81 -20.09
N PRO A 259 -0.01 4.35 -21.32
CA PRO A 259 1.30 4.32 -21.98
C PRO A 259 1.56 5.52 -22.90
N ALA A 260 0.64 6.49 -22.96
CA ALA A 260 0.86 7.71 -23.71
C ALA A 260 1.98 8.55 -23.07
N THR A 261 2.56 9.44 -23.86
CA THR A 261 3.37 10.52 -23.33
C THR A 261 2.46 11.62 -22.79
N VAL A 262 2.97 12.39 -21.83
CA VAL A 262 2.27 13.52 -21.25
C VAL A 262 3.12 14.77 -21.47
N ALA A 263 2.48 15.91 -21.72
CA ALA A 263 3.18 17.18 -21.80
C ALA A 263 3.77 17.58 -20.44
N ASP A 264 4.62 18.59 -20.42
CA ASP A 264 5.13 19.18 -19.18
C ASP A 264 3.99 19.68 -18.28
N GLY A 265 4.20 19.61 -16.97
CA GLY A 265 3.28 20.11 -15.95
C GLY A 265 3.69 21.48 -15.41
N PRO A 266 2.97 22.01 -14.41
CA PRO A 266 3.28 23.30 -13.79
C PRO A 266 4.69 23.39 -13.19
N HIS A 267 5.31 22.26 -12.87
CA HIS A 267 6.64 22.18 -12.25
C HIS A 267 7.70 21.58 -13.18
N GLY A 268 7.42 21.45 -14.48
CA GLY A 268 8.37 20.94 -15.47
C GLY A 268 8.00 19.58 -16.07
N PRO A 269 8.98 18.86 -16.65
CA PRO A 269 8.73 17.62 -17.38
C PRO A 269 8.06 16.53 -16.56
N ARG A 270 7.29 15.67 -17.23
CA ARG A 270 6.65 14.50 -16.63
C ARG A 270 6.80 13.34 -17.59
N ALA A 271 7.48 12.27 -17.17
CA ALA A 271 7.82 11.19 -18.10
C ALA A 271 8.09 9.88 -17.38
N ILE A 272 7.73 8.79 -18.06
CA ILE A 272 8.21 7.43 -17.75
C ILE A 272 9.21 7.08 -18.85
N PHE A 273 10.45 6.81 -18.48
CA PHE A 273 11.53 6.56 -19.44
C PHE A 273 11.60 5.05 -19.73
N THR A 274 10.85 4.61 -20.72
CA THR A 274 10.80 3.22 -21.17
C THR A 274 10.48 3.15 -22.66
N ASP A 275 11.07 2.17 -23.33
CA ASP A 275 10.77 1.72 -24.70
C ASP A 275 9.59 0.72 -24.74
N ALA A 276 9.26 0.10 -23.61
CA ALA A 276 8.22 -0.93 -23.47
C ALA A 276 6.80 -0.32 -23.31
N ARG A 277 6.42 0.60 -24.21
CA ARG A 277 5.10 1.24 -24.20
C ARG A 277 4.11 0.47 -25.08
N ASP A 278 3.32 -0.42 -24.47
CA ASP A 278 2.31 -1.21 -25.18
C ASP A 278 0.87 -0.92 -24.70
N ALA A 279 0.10 -0.23 -25.53
CA ALA A 279 -1.31 0.06 -25.26
C ALA A 279 -2.22 -1.17 -25.23
N SER A 280 -1.84 -2.24 -25.92
CA SER A 280 -2.59 -3.50 -25.89
C SER A 280 -2.42 -4.24 -24.56
N VAL A 281 -1.30 -4.04 -23.86
CA VAL A 281 -1.03 -4.63 -22.54
C VAL A 281 -1.68 -3.81 -21.42
N VAL A 282 -1.64 -2.47 -21.49
CA VAL A 282 -2.21 -1.58 -20.46
C VAL A 282 -3.69 -1.87 -20.19
N ARG A 283 -4.46 -2.34 -21.19
CA ARG A 283 -5.90 -2.65 -20.99
C ARG A 283 -6.15 -3.76 -19.96
N TYR A 284 -5.19 -4.67 -19.79
CA TYR A 284 -5.30 -5.80 -18.86
C TYR A 284 -4.89 -5.36 -17.47
N PHE A 285 -3.79 -4.63 -17.35
CA PHE A 285 -3.35 -4.04 -16.09
C PHE A 285 -3.94 -2.64 -15.88
N ASN A 286 -5.17 -2.42 -16.37
CA ASN A 286 -5.89 -1.15 -16.31
C ASN A 286 -6.28 -0.75 -14.87
N GLU A 287 -5.86 -1.53 -13.88
CA GLU A 287 -5.69 -1.12 -12.48
C GLU A 287 -4.94 0.20 -12.32
N HIS A 288 -4.11 0.58 -13.29
CA HIS A 288 -3.62 1.94 -13.49
C HIS A 288 -4.69 3.04 -13.35
N ARG A 289 -5.99 2.71 -13.47
CA ARG A 289 -7.14 3.63 -13.39
C ARG A 289 -8.01 3.57 -12.11
N HIS A 290 -7.74 2.72 -11.11
CA HIS A 290 -8.46 2.70 -9.79
C HIS A 290 -7.48 2.60 -8.57
N ARG A 291 -7.52 3.47 -7.52
CA ARG A 291 -6.35 3.63 -6.57
C ARG A 291 -6.65 3.11 -5.17
N SER A 292 -5.76 2.22 -4.73
CA SER A 292 -4.98 2.35 -3.48
C SER A 292 -3.49 1.98 -3.63
N ASP A 293 -2.98 1.48 -4.78
CA ASP A 293 -1.51 1.52 -5.03
C ASP A 293 -1.01 1.37 -6.50
N ARG A 294 -1.53 2.16 -7.44
CA ARG A 294 -1.34 1.98 -8.90
C ARG A 294 0.08 2.08 -9.48
N VAL A 295 1.10 2.40 -8.68
CA VAL A 295 2.52 2.29 -9.06
C VAL A 295 2.84 0.83 -9.44
N LEU A 296 2.16 -0.10 -8.78
CA LEU A 296 2.31 -1.54 -8.89
C LEU A 296 1.99 -2.10 -10.29
N GLY A 297 0.86 -1.72 -10.89
CA GLY A 297 0.49 -2.22 -12.23
C GLY A 297 1.46 -1.81 -13.35
N LEU A 298 2.28 -0.77 -13.13
CA LEU A 298 3.21 -0.25 -14.14
C LEU A 298 4.32 -1.22 -14.46
N TYR A 299 4.90 -1.81 -13.43
CA TYR A 299 6.01 -2.73 -13.60
C TYR A 299 5.54 -4.04 -14.20
N ALA A 300 4.34 -4.52 -13.84
CA ALA A 300 3.70 -5.65 -14.50
C ALA A 300 3.49 -5.38 -15.99
N THR A 301 2.94 -4.20 -16.34
CA THR A 301 2.73 -3.80 -17.74
C THR A 301 4.04 -3.72 -18.53
N ILE A 302 5.06 -3.07 -17.96
CA ILE A 302 6.38 -2.93 -18.59
C ILE A 302 7.03 -4.30 -18.78
N LEU A 303 6.97 -5.18 -17.77
CA LEU A 303 7.52 -6.53 -17.87
C LEU A 303 6.83 -7.30 -19.00
N VAL A 304 5.50 -7.39 -18.98
CA VAL A 304 4.75 -8.13 -20.01
C VAL A 304 4.99 -7.57 -21.40
N SER A 305 5.12 -6.25 -21.54
CA SER A 305 5.44 -5.62 -22.82
C SER A 305 6.83 -6.06 -23.33
N ARG A 306 7.84 -6.13 -22.43
CA ARG A 306 9.17 -6.67 -22.76
C ARG A 306 9.13 -8.14 -23.15
N LEU A 307 8.43 -8.98 -22.37
CA LEU A 307 8.31 -10.41 -22.66
C LEU A 307 7.65 -10.66 -24.02
N ARG A 308 6.65 -9.85 -24.41
CA ARG A 308 6.05 -9.93 -25.75
C ARG A 308 7.05 -9.62 -26.85
N SER A 309 7.85 -8.55 -26.70
CA SER A 309 8.90 -8.20 -27.66
C SER A 309 9.99 -9.28 -27.74
N GLU A 310 10.39 -9.87 -26.62
CA GLU A 310 11.35 -10.99 -26.59
C GLU A 310 10.78 -12.25 -27.25
N ARG A 311 9.48 -12.52 -27.10
CA ARG A 311 8.78 -13.62 -27.80
C ARG A 311 8.82 -13.41 -29.32
N GLU A 312 8.54 -12.20 -29.78
CA GLU A 312 8.58 -11.83 -31.20
C GLU A 312 10.01 -11.91 -31.77
N ALA A 313 11.01 -11.55 -30.97
CA ALA A 313 12.42 -11.67 -31.33
C ALA A 313 12.98 -13.10 -31.24
N GLY A 314 12.25 -14.04 -30.65
CA GLY A 314 12.70 -15.42 -30.42
C GLY A 314 13.77 -15.56 -29.34
N THR A 315 13.87 -14.59 -28.42
CA THR A 315 14.85 -14.56 -27.33
C THR A 315 14.26 -14.84 -25.96
N LEU A 316 12.93 -14.96 -25.87
CA LEU A 316 12.23 -15.22 -24.61
C LEU A 316 12.60 -16.60 -24.05
N ASP A 317 13.01 -16.65 -22.78
CA ASP A 317 13.26 -17.91 -22.10
C ASP A 317 11.95 -18.70 -21.90
N ARG A 318 12.09 -20.01 -21.70
CA ARG A 318 10.93 -20.90 -21.60
C ARG A 318 10.03 -20.58 -20.40
N GLU A 319 10.60 -20.28 -19.24
CA GLU A 319 9.83 -20.07 -18.02
C GLU A 319 8.97 -18.81 -18.11
N LEU A 320 9.54 -17.71 -18.61
CA LEU A 320 8.81 -16.46 -18.85
C LEU A 320 7.87 -16.58 -20.06
N GLY A 321 8.18 -17.45 -21.03
CA GLY A 321 7.27 -17.86 -22.10
C GLY A 321 6.00 -18.53 -21.58
N ASP A 322 6.15 -19.48 -20.66
CA ASP A 322 5.02 -20.18 -20.04
C ASP A 322 4.17 -19.22 -19.19
N LEU A 323 4.81 -18.29 -18.46
CA LEU A 323 4.11 -17.21 -17.75
C LEU A 323 3.28 -16.35 -18.70
N LEU A 324 3.88 -15.87 -19.80
CA LEU A 324 3.21 -15.01 -20.76
C LEU A 324 2.03 -15.74 -21.42
N ALA A 325 2.17 -17.03 -21.73
CA ALA A 325 1.09 -17.86 -22.26
C ALA A 325 -0.06 -18.04 -21.25
N ALA A 326 0.26 -18.26 -19.97
CA ALA A 326 -0.74 -18.43 -18.91
C ALA A 326 -1.58 -17.17 -18.64
N LEU A 327 -1.05 -15.98 -18.98
CA LEU A 327 -1.79 -14.73 -18.85
C LEU A 327 -2.87 -14.55 -19.93
N ASP A 328 -2.77 -15.26 -21.07
CA ASP A 328 -3.72 -15.17 -22.20
C ASP A 328 -3.90 -13.72 -22.74
N LEU A 329 -2.77 -13.04 -23.04
CA LEU A 329 -2.67 -11.62 -23.43
C LEU A 329 -2.16 -11.38 -24.85
#